data_AF-A0A9X8YMQ1-F1
#
_entry.id   AF-A0A9X8YMQ1-F1
#
_cell.length_a   1.000
_cell.length_b   1.000
_cell.length_c   1.000
_cell.angle_alpha   90.00
_cell.angle_beta   90.00
_cell.angle_gamma   90.00
#
_symmetry.space_group_name_H-M   'P 1'
#
loop_
_entity.id
_entity.type
_entity.pdbx_description
1 polymer ?
#
loop_
_entity_poly.entity_id
_entity_poly.type
_entity_poly.pdbx_seq_one_letter_code
_entity_poly.pdbx_strand_id
1 'polypeptide(L)' 'PGLALTPAGKQRRVLIVDDMALLGFGLETPAALAKLRHAAEQK' A
#
# COMPACT_ATOMS: atom_id res chain seq x y z
N PRO A 1 -14.41 13.34 1.98
CA PRO A 1 -14.93 13.81 0.66
C PRO A 1 -13.77 14.23 -0.25
N GLY A 2 -13.61 13.63 -1.43
CA GLY A 2 -12.47 13.89 -2.34
C GLY A 2 -11.69 12.65 -2.77
N LEU A 3 -11.72 11.57 -1.97
CA LEU A 3 -11.05 10.29 -2.29
C LEU A 3 -11.54 9.73 -3.64
N ALA A 4 -12.85 9.75 -3.88
CA ALA A 4 -13.49 9.29 -5.12
C ALA A 4 -13.08 10.10 -6.38
N LEU A 5 -12.49 11.28 -6.20
CA LEU A 5 -12.03 12.11 -7.31
C LEU A 5 -10.55 11.83 -7.67
N THR A 6 -9.81 11.15 -6.80
CA THR A 6 -8.42 10.76 -7.07
C THR A 6 -8.36 9.55 -8.02
N PRO A 7 -7.29 9.39 -8.83
CA PRO A 7 -7.10 8.18 -9.63
C PRO A 7 -7.16 6.89 -8.80
N ALA A 8 -6.58 6.90 -7.60
CA ALA A 8 -6.63 5.77 -6.67
C ALA A 8 -8.06 5.44 -6.22
N GLY A 9 -8.88 6.45 -5.90
CA GLY A 9 -10.28 6.23 -5.52
C GLY A 9 -11.18 5.80 -6.68
N LYS A 10 -10.94 6.31 -7.90
CA LYS A 10 -11.65 5.88 -9.12
C LYS A 10 -11.36 4.42 -9.45
N GLN A 11 -10.10 4.00 -9.32
CA GLN A 11 -9.64 2.63 -9.59
C GLN A 11 -9.72 1.72 -8.36
N ARG A 12 -10.25 2.20 -7.23
CA ARG A 12 -10.34 1.48 -5.95
C ARG A 12 -9.00 0.84 -5.51
N ARG A 13 -7.90 1.56 -5.73
CA ARG A 13 -6.53 1.14 -5.41
C ARG A 13 -6.26 1.38 -3.93
N VAL A 14 -6.45 0.32 -3.14
CA VAL A 14 -6.22 0.34 -1.69
C VAL A 14 -5.33 -0.84 -1.34
N LEU A 15 -4.27 -0.59 -0.57
CA LEU A 15 -3.41 -1.61 0.00
C LEU A 15 -3.50 -1.51 1.52
N ILE A 16 -3.92 -2.60 2.16
CA ILE A 16 -3.98 -2.71 3.62
C ILE A 16 -2.69 -3.38 4.08
N VAL A 17 -1.99 -2.75 5.01
CA VAL A 17 -0.74 -3.23 5.60
C VAL A 17 -0.79 -3.09 7.10
N ASP A 18 0.08 -3.83 7.79
CA ASP A 18 0.32 -3.64 9.22
C ASP A 18 1.18 -2.38 9.43
N ASP A 19 0.82 -1.59 10.44
CA ASP A 19 1.44 -0.29 10.71
C ASP A 19 2.90 -0.44 11.14
N MET A 20 3.21 -1.39 12.03
CA MET A 20 4.56 -1.60 12.55
C MET A 20 5.46 -2.26 11.50
N ALA A 21 4.90 -3.11 10.66
CA ALA A 21 5.62 -3.70 9.55
C ALA A 21 6.06 -2.65 8.50
N LEU A 22 5.29 -1.58 8.31
CA LEU A 22 5.62 -0.53 7.33
C LEU A 22 6.42 0.64 7.94
N LEU A 23 6.02 1.12 9.13
CA LEU A 23 6.57 2.32 9.75
C LEU A 23 7.67 2.05 10.77
N GLY A 24 7.78 0.81 11.26
CA GLY A 24 8.74 0.43 12.29
C GLY A 24 10.15 0.13 11.79
N PHE A 25 10.33 -0.04 10.46
CA PHE A 25 11.62 -0.34 9.82
C PHE A 25 12.38 -1.54 10.46
N GLY A 26 11.64 -2.51 11.00
CA GLY A 26 12.17 -3.71 11.65
C GLY A 26 12.31 -4.91 10.71
N LEU A 27 12.33 -6.11 11.29
CA LEU A 27 12.52 -7.37 10.56
C LEU A 27 11.42 -7.65 9.51
N GLU A 28 10.25 -7.04 9.66
CA GLU A 28 9.08 -7.23 8.79
C GLU A 28 9.07 -6.30 7.57
N THR A 29 9.96 -5.30 7.55
CA THR A 29 10.05 -4.28 6.47
C THR A 29 10.23 -4.89 5.08
N PRO A 30 11.10 -5.90 4.86
CA PRO A 30 11.25 -6.48 3.53
C PRO A 30 9.96 -7.12 3.01
N ALA A 31 9.16 -7.73 3.91
CA ALA A 31 7.87 -8.31 3.54
C ALA A 31 6.82 -7.23 3.23
N ALA A 32 6.80 -6.13 3.98
CA ALA A 32 5.94 -4.98 3.70
C ALA A 32 6.29 -4.34 2.35
N LEU A 33 7.58 -4.18 2.04
CA LEU A 33 8.06 -3.65 0.76
C LEU A 33 7.70 -4.56 -0.42
N ALA A 34 7.80 -5.88 -0.25
CA ALA A 34 7.40 -6.83 -1.29
C ALA A 34 5.91 -6.71 -1.62
N LYS A 35 5.04 -6.59 -0.61
CA LYS A 35 3.60 -6.36 -0.79
C LYS A 35 3.33 -5.04 -1.51
N LEU A 36 4.01 -3.97 -1.12
CA LEU A 36 3.89 -2.66 -1.77
C LEU A 36 4.30 -2.71 -3.25
N ARG A 37 5.45 -3.34 -3.56
CA ARG A 37 5.92 -3.49 -4.94
C ARG A 37 4.91 -4.26 -5.79
N HIS A 38 4.44 -5.41 -5.32
CA HIS A 38 3.44 -6.18 -6.06
C HIS A 38 2.14 -5.41 -6.29
N ALA A 39 1.69 -4.62 -5.31
CA ALA A 39 0.50 -3.79 -5.45
C ALA A 39 0.71 -2.61 -6.42
N ALA A 40 1.93 -2.11 -6.58
CA ALA A 40 2.27 -1.05 -7.52
C ALA A 40 2.39 -1.58 -8.97
N GLU A 41 2.87 -2.81 -9.14
CA GLU A 41 3.08 -3.45 -10.45
C GLU A 41 1.78 -3.97 -11.09
N GLN A 42 0.81 -4.38 -10.27
CA GLN A 42 -0.53 -4.74 -10.75
C GLN A 42 -1.16 -3.49 -11.37
N LYS A 43 -1.48 -3.47 -12.67
CA LYS A 43 -2.10 -2.32 -13.35
C LYS A 43 -3.61 -2.27 -13.13
#